data_AF-A0A955A9K2-F1
#
_entry.id   AF-A0A955A9K2-F1
#
_cell.length_a   1.000
_cell.length_b   1.000
_cell.length_c   1.000
_cell.angle_alpha   90.00
_cell.angle_beta   90.00
_cell.angle_gamma   90.00
#
_symmetry.space_group_name_H-M   'P 1'
#
loop_
_entity.id
_entity.type
_entity.pdbx_description
1 polymer ?
#
loop_
_entity_poly.entity_id
_entity_poly.type
_entity_poly.pdbx_seq_one_letter_code
_entity_poly.pdbx_strand_id
1 'polypeptide(L)'
;LHRLSGFGMLVGFRQSDGVELIDLLLATGILRQQEVNRNRPTVSVAPQLADPKLRTELLSTIVFPAKLESKLVNMLRKAKRVSQPPAVAPSPSKKALGSGPQTSGPPASLPPTSSHPQPAQTRTPPAPPSLGSQARPPRTGMFDFAEFDAEHGAIAHRHTNSSDERSVSGGQADKPTRDGPIGGADGSPTGIPTREAKPDWQWTLALFKAGHSWAEVTALRRMSDSELAESLTAALAGGGCVDRSWLASSSDRPRTAGQQRVVHEIRRKSAAWTN
;
A
#
# COMPACT_ATOMS: atom_id res chain seq x y z
N LEU A 1 6.73 4.28 21.28
CA LEU A 1 5.49 3.46 21.28
C LEU A 1 5.19 2.82 22.65
N HIS A 2 6.15 2.19 23.33
CA HIS A 2 5.93 1.49 24.61
C HIS A 2 5.38 2.33 25.77
N ARG A 3 5.37 3.67 25.67
CA ARG A 3 4.84 4.58 26.69
C ARG A 3 3.37 4.95 26.47
N LEU A 4 2.76 4.53 25.37
CA LEU A 4 1.35 4.81 25.11
C LEU A 4 0.48 3.92 26.00
N SER A 5 -0.53 4.49 26.66
CA SER A 5 -1.44 3.75 27.56
C SER A 5 -2.17 2.58 26.89
N GLY A 6 -2.25 2.55 25.55
CA GLY A 6 -2.83 1.44 24.80
C GLY A 6 -1.83 0.34 24.40
N PHE A 7 -0.53 0.55 24.63
CA PHE A 7 0.49 -0.43 24.28
C PHE A 7 0.32 -1.69 25.15
N GLY A 8 0.18 -2.85 24.51
CA GLY A 8 -0.04 -4.13 25.20
C GLY A 8 -1.50 -4.42 25.58
N MET A 9 -2.46 -3.53 25.30
CA MET A 9 -3.88 -3.80 25.56
C MET A 9 -4.37 -5.05 24.81
N LEU A 10 -3.85 -5.28 23.61
CA LEU A 10 -4.16 -6.42 22.76
C LEU A 10 -3.15 -7.57 22.88
N VAL A 11 -2.40 -7.69 23.99
CA VAL A 11 -1.35 -8.74 24.12
C VAL A 11 -1.89 -10.17 24.02
N GLY A 12 -3.19 -10.37 24.29
CA GLY A 12 -3.86 -11.67 24.14
C GLY A 12 -4.38 -11.97 22.73
N PHE A 13 -4.26 -11.03 21.79
CA PHE A 13 -4.70 -11.21 20.41
C PHE A 13 -3.55 -11.76 19.57
N ARG A 14 -3.84 -12.76 18.74
CA ARG A 14 -2.92 -13.14 17.67
C ARG A 14 -2.97 -12.06 16.59
N GLN A 15 -1.91 -12.00 15.77
CA GLN A 15 -1.87 -11.08 14.64
C GLN A 15 -3.09 -11.26 13.70
N SER A 16 -3.51 -12.50 13.45
CA SER A 16 -4.70 -12.79 12.64
C SER A 16 -5.98 -12.21 13.23
N ASP A 17 -6.14 -12.26 14.55
CA ASP A 17 -7.33 -11.69 15.22
C ASP A 17 -7.32 -10.16 15.10
N GLY A 18 -6.13 -9.53 15.15
CA GLY A 18 -5.97 -8.10 14.95
C GLY A 18 -6.30 -7.64 13.53
N VAL A 19 -5.88 -8.41 12.52
CA VAL A 19 -6.23 -8.14 11.10
C VAL A 19 -7.73 -8.26 10.90
N GLU A 20 -8.34 -9.37 11.36
CA GLU A 20 -9.79 -9.59 11.24
C GLU A 20 -10.60 -8.49 11.93
N LEU A 21 -10.15 -8.01 13.09
CA LEU A 21 -10.77 -6.88 13.79
C LEU A 21 -10.65 -5.57 12.97
N ILE A 22 -9.47 -5.27 12.40
CA ILE A 22 -9.27 -4.06 11.59
C ILE A 22 -10.14 -4.10 10.33
N ASP A 23 -10.19 -5.25 9.64
CA ASP A 23 -11.00 -5.43 8.43
C ASP A 23 -12.49 -5.26 8.73
N LEU A 24 -12.98 -5.81 9.85
CA LEU A 24 -14.36 -5.62 10.30
C LEU A 24 -14.68 -4.13 10.58
N LEU A 25 -13.75 -3.42 11.22
CA LEU A 25 -13.91 -1.99 11.52
C LEU A 25 -13.82 -1.11 10.27
N LEU A 26 -13.05 -1.51 9.25
CA LEU A 26 -13.04 -0.86 7.93
C LEU A 26 -14.34 -1.13 7.17
N ALA A 27 -14.84 -2.37 7.17
CA ALA A 27 -16.08 -2.77 6.50
C ALA A 27 -17.31 -2.04 7.07
N THR A 28 -17.32 -1.77 8.37
CA THR A 28 -18.37 -1.01 9.06
C THR A 28 -18.22 0.51 8.92
N GLY A 29 -17.13 0.99 8.30
CA GLY A 29 -16.87 2.42 8.09
C GLY A 29 -16.41 3.18 9.33
N ILE A 30 -16.10 2.49 10.42
CA ILE A 30 -15.57 3.08 11.67
C ILE A 30 -14.12 3.50 11.49
N LEU A 31 -13.35 2.68 10.80
CA LEU A 31 -12.01 3.01 10.35
C LEU A 31 -12.05 3.38 8.87
N ARG A 32 -11.09 4.21 8.46
CA ARG A 32 -10.83 4.53 7.07
C ARG A 32 -9.36 4.34 6.76
N GLN A 33 -9.08 3.60 5.69
CA GLN A 33 -7.74 3.51 5.13
C GLN A 33 -7.55 4.62 4.11
N GLN A 34 -6.59 5.50 4.38
CA GLN A 34 -6.22 6.59 3.48
C GLN A 34 -4.74 6.45 3.10
N GLU A 35 -4.43 6.62 1.82
CA GLU A 35 -3.04 6.66 1.37
C GLU A 35 -2.49 8.06 1.58
N VAL A 36 -1.61 8.21 2.57
CA VAL A 36 -1.06 9.52 2.97
C VAL A 36 0.21 9.86 2.18
N ASN A 37 0.98 8.84 1.81
CA ASN A 37 2.16 8.93 0.95
C ASN A 37 2.17 7.73 0.01
N ARG A 38 2.79 7.84 -1.18
CA ARG A 38 2.88 6.75 -2.17
C ARG A 38 3.28 5.43 -1.49
N ASN A 39 2.39 4.44 -1.53
CA ASN A 39 2.54 3.10 -0.95
C ASN A 39 2.60 3.04 0.59
N ARG A 40 2.06 4.03 1.30
CA ARG A 40 1.94 4.01 2.77
C ARG A 40 0.47 4.17 3.16
N PRO A 41 -0.30 3.07 3.22
CA PRO A 41 -1.65 3.12 3.74
C PRO A 41 -1.60 3.44 5.23
N THR A 42 -2.39 4.44 5.63
CA THR A 42 -2.59 4.81 7.03
C THR A 42 -4.04 4.54 7.38
N VAL A 43 -4.27 3.88 8.51
CA VAL A 43 -5.62 3.70 9.05
C VAL A 43 -5.92 4.84 10.01
N SER A 44 -7.05 5.50 9.79
CA SER A 44 -7.54 6.61 10.60
C SER A 44 -8.95 6.32 11.10
N VAL A 45 -9.34 6.94 12.21
CA VAL A 45 -10.72 6.85 12.70
C VAL A 45 -11.61 7.75 11.85
N ALA A 46 -12.78 7.25 11.45
CA ALA A 46 -13.71 8.03 10.66
C ALA A 46 -14.19 9.27 11.44
N PRO A 47 -14.27 10.46 10.82
CA PRO A 47 -14.64 11.70 11.51
C PRO A 47 -16.05 11.66 12.12
N GLN A 48 -16.92 10.78 11.60
CA GLN A 48 -18.26 10.53 12.13
C GLN A 48 -18.22 10.05 13.59
N LEU A 49 -17.14 9.41 14.03
CA LEU A 49 -17.00 8.99 15.42
C LEU A 49 -16.78 10.16 16.38
N ALA A 50 -16.53 11.38 15.90
CA ALA A 50 -16.46 12.56 16.77
C ALA A 50 -17.82 12.85 17.44
N ASP A 51 -18.93 12.61 16.73
CA ASP A 51 -20.28 12.77 17.28
C ASP A 51 -20.64 11.55 18.16
N PRO A 52 -20.97 11.74 19.45
CA PRO A 52 -21.32 10.64 20.35
C PRO A 52 -22.58 9.87 19.91
N LYS A 53 -23.54 10.51 19.23
CA LYS A 53 -24.77 9.84 18.78
C LYS A 53 -24.46 8.88 17.64
N LEU A 54 -23.79 9.38 16.59
CA LEU A 54 -23.36 8.57 15.46
C LEU A 54 -22.39 7.46 15.88
N ARG A 55 -21.52 7.74 16.87
CA ARG A 55 -20.62 6.73 17.44
C ARG A 55 -21.41 5.55 18.01
N THR A 56 -22.42 5.79 18.84
CA THR A 56 -23.23 4.70 19.42
C THR A 56 -23.97 3.90 18.36
N GLU A 57 -24.55 4.59 17.37
CA GLU A 57 -25.26 3.96 16.26
C GLU A 57 -24.32 3.06 15.43
N LEU A 58 -23.17 3.58 14.99
CA LEU A 58 -22.17 2.82 14.24
C LEU A 58 -21.64 1.63 15.04
N LEU A 59 -21.33 1.82 16.32
CA LEU A 59 -20.86 0.74 17.19
C LEU A 59 -21.92 -0.35 17.38
N SER A 60 -23.21 0.00 17.40
CA SER A 60 -24.31 -0.97 17.51
C SER A 60 -24.52 -1.80 16.24
N THR A 61 -24.05 -1.31 15.09
CA THR A 61 -24.18 -1.99 13.79
C THR A 61 -23.12 -3.09 13.62
N ILE A 62 -22.07 -3.10 14.44
CA ILE A 62 -20.98 -4.07 14.30
C ILE A 62 -21.45 -5.46 14.76
N VAL A 63 -21.41 -6.41 13.85
CA VAL A 63 -21.58 -7.84 14.17
C VAL A 63 -20.20 -8.47 14.29
N PHE A 64 -19.82 -8.86 15.50
CA PHE A 64 -18.53 -9.51 15.75
C PHE A 64 -18.62 -11.02 15.52
N PRO A 65 -17.60 -11.64 14.91
CA PRO A 65 -17.43 -13.09 14.95
C PRO A 65 -17.34 -13.58 16.41
N ALA A 66 -18.05 -14.65 16.76
CA ALA A 66 -18.18 -15.15 18.14
C ALA A 66 -16.82 -15.39 18.83
N LYS A 67 -15.80 -15.78 18.05
CA LYS A 67 -14.43 -15.98 18.53
C LYS A 67 -13.76 -14.67 18.95
N LEU A 68 -13.91 -13.60 18.17
CA LEU A 68 -13.38 -12.27 18.47
C LEU A 68 -14.13 -11.65 19.65
N GLU A 69 -15.47 -11.78 19.67
CA GLU A 69 -16.32 -11.29 20.75
C GLU A 69 -15.89 -11.88 22.10
N SER A 70 -15.73 -13.20 22.18
CA SER A 70 -15.30 -13.89 23.40
C SER A 70 -13.95 -13.37 23.91
N LYS A 71 -13.01 -13.06 23.01
CA LYS A 71 -11.69 -12.51 23.36
C LYS A 71 -11.79 -11.07 23.86
N LEU A 72 -12.57 -10.23 23.17
CA LEU A 72 -12.80 -8.84 23.56
C LEU A 72 -13.45 -8.77 24.95
N VAL A 73 -14.48 -9.59 25.20
CA VAL A 73 -15.16 -9.66 26.50
C VAL A 73 -14.20 -10.12 27.60
N ASN A 74 -13.40 -11.16 27.36
CA ASN A 74 -12.40 -11.62 28.33
C ASN A 74 -11.34 -10.56 28.62
N MET A 75 -10.90 -9.83 27.60
CA MET A 75 -9.96 -8.72 27.74
C MET A 75 -10.55 -7.59 28.58
N LEU A 76 -11.80 -7.16 28.31
CA LEU A 76 -12.48 -6.11 29.07
C LEU A 76 -12.68 -6.51 30.54
N ARG A 77 -13.04 -7.78 30.80
CA ARG A 77 -13.14 -8.32 32.16
C ARG A 77 -11.79 -8.28 32.88
N LYS A 78 -10.71 -8.65 32.19
CA LYS A 78 -9.35 -8.61 32.75
C LYS A 78 -8.91 -7.17 33.04
N ALA A 79 -9.16 -6.24 32.12
CA ALA A 79 -8.85 -4.82 32.30
C ALA A 79 -9.60 -4.23 33.50
N LYS A 80 -10.90 -4.54 33.64
CA LYS A 80 -11.71 -4.11 34.79
C LYS A 80 -11.18 -4.61 36.13
N ARG A 81 -10.64 -5.84 36.18
CA ARG A 81 -10.00 -6.41 37.38
C ARG A 81 -8.72 -5.69 37.76
N VAL A 82 -7.89 -5.33 36.78
CA VAL A 82 -6.63 -4.61 37.03
C VAL A 82 -6.90 -3.19 37.53
N SER A 83 -7.96 -2.54 37.03
CA SER A 83 -8.34 -1.20 37.48
C SER A 83 -9.04 -1.15 38.84
N GLN A 84 -9.48 -2.29 39.38
CA GLN A 84 -10.13 -2.31 40.68
C GLN A 84 -9.04 -2.21 41.76
N PRO A 85 -8.99 -1.12 42.55
CA PRO A 85 -8.03 -1.01 43.62
C PRO A 85 -8.19 -2.23 44.54
N PRO A 86 -7.08 -2.82 45.04
CA PRO A 86 -7.16 -3.96 45.93
C PRO A 86 -8.11 -3.59 47.05
N ALA A 87 -9.24 -4.28 47.12
CA ALA A 87 -10.27 -4.02 48.11
C ALA A 87 -9.56 -3.96 49.46
N VAL A 88 -9.59 -2.78 50.09
CA VAL A 88 -8.95 -2.53 51.38
C VAL A 88 -9.38 -3.67 52.27
N ALA A 89 -8.43 -4.57 52.57
CA ALA A 89 -8.71 -5.74 53.38
C ALA A 89 -9.39 -5.22 54.66
N PRO A 90 -10.55 -5.74 55.05
CA PRO A 90 -11.23 -5.29 56.25
C PRO A 90 -10.23 -5.48 57.40
N SER A 91 -9.74 -4.35 57.94
CA SER A 91 -8.81 -4.32 59.05
C SER A 91 -9.36 -5.25 60.14
N PRO A 92 -8.64 -6.32 60.53
CA PRO A 92 -9.08 -7.15 61.63
C PRO A 92 -9.14 -6.26 62.88
N SER A 93 -10.35 -5.99 63.34
CA SER A 93 -10.59 -5.24 64.57
C SER A 93 -9.84 -5.92 65.70
N LYS A 94 -8.86 -5.19 66.25
CA LYS A 94 -8.10 -5.53 67.45
C LYS A 94 -9.06 -5.95 68.57
N LYS A 95 -9.08 -7.25 68.89
CA LYS A 95 -9.41 -7.72 70.24
C LYS A 95 -8.09 -7.98 70.97
N ALA A 96 -7.79 -7.02 71.84
CA ALA A 96 -7.10 -7.07 73.13
C ALA A 96 -6.01 -8.13 73.42
N LEU A 97 -4.99 -7.59 74.09
CA LEU A 97 -4.20 -8.15 75.20
C LEU A 97 -3.01 -9.05 74.87
N GLY A 98 -1.80 -8.52 75.14
CA GLY A 98 -0.57 -9.31 75.13
C GLY A 98 0.68 -8.44 75.16
N SER A 99 1.03 -7.97 76.35
CA SER A 99 2.30 -7.32 76.73
C SER A 99 3.52 -8.25 76.58
N GLY A 100 4.66 -7.75 76.06
CA GLY A 100 5.96 -8.42 76.17
C GLY A 100 7.02 -7.93 75.16
N PRO A 101 8.33 -8.05 75.44
CA PRO A 101 9.22 -6.87 75.43
C PRO A 101 10.26 -6.78 74.30
N GLN A 102 10.73 -5.54 74.17
CA GLN A 102 11.94 -5.00 73.54
C GLN A 102 13.04 -5.99 73.10
N THR A 103 13.45 -5.87 71.84
CA THR A 103 14.83 -6.14 71.42
C THR A 103 15.28 -5.05 70.42
N SER A 104 16.30 -4.32 70.85
CA SER A 104 17.06 -3.31 70.14
C SER A 104 18.05 -3.95 69.16
N GLY A 105 18.13 -3.44 67.93
CA GLY A 105 19.18 -3.77 66.96
C GLY A 105 19.29 -2.73 65.83
N PRO A 106 20.51 -2.43 65.32
CA PRO A 106 20.93 -1.08 64.89
C PRO A 106 20.69 -0.73 63.40
N PRO A 107 20.87 0.56 63.01
CA PRO A 107 20.49 1.09 61.69
C PRO A 107 21.57 0.87 60.64
N ALA A 108 21.21 0.26 59.50
CA ALA A 108 22.08 0.14 58.33
C ALA A 108 21.73 1.22 57.29
N SER A 109 22.58 2.25 57.30
CA SER A 109 23.12 3.03 56.18
C SER A 109 22.35 3.08 54.85
N LEU A 110 21.84 4.28 54.56
CA LEU A 110 21.45 4.76 53.23
C LEU A 110 22.71 5.01 52.36
N PRO A 111 22.69 4.66 51.06
CA PRO A 111 23.54 5.32 50.08
C PRO A 111 22.83 6.54 49.44
N PRO A 112 23.54 7.66 49.20
CA PRO A 112 23.03 8.77 48.40
C PRO A 112 23.30 8.52 46.90
N THR A 113 22.70 9.39 46.06
CA THR A 113 23.00 9.65 44.64
C THR A 113 22.19 8.90 43.56
N SER A 114 21.24 9.63 42.95
CA SER A 114 21.22 9.77 41.49
C SER A 114 20.36 10.96 41.07
N SER A 115 21.05 12.08 40.91
CA SER A 115 21.06 12.94 39.72
C SER A 115 19.80 12.91 38.85
N HIS A 116 19.00 13.94 39.03
CA HIS A 116 17.88 14.34 38.20
C HIS A 116 18.39 14.92 36.85
N PRO A 117 18.09 14.34 35.68
CA PRO A 117 18.37 14.99 34.41
C PRO A 117 17.25 15.99 34.09
N GLN A 118 17.68 17.24 34.06
CA GLN A 118 16.97 18.44 33.61
C GLN A 118 16.34 18.26 32.21
N PRO A 119 15.06 18.63 31.99
CA PRO A 119 14.47 18.57 30.67
C PRO A 119 15.07 19.66 29.76
N ALA A 120 15.56 19.20 28.61
CA ALA A 120 16.11 20.03 27.54
C ALA A 120 15.09 21.04 27.03
N GLN A 121 15.59 22.25 26.78
CA GLN A 121 14.88 23.42 26.31
C GLN A 121 14.24 23.16 24.95
N THR A 122 12.97 23.55 24.84
CA THR A 122 12.16 23.60 23.64
C THR A 122 12.80 24.57 22.64
N ARG A 123 13.49 24.05 21.63
CA ARG A 123 13.90 24.84 20.46
C ARG A 123 12.69 25.06 19.56
N THR A 124 12.22 26.30 19.53
CA THR A 124 11.24 26.82 18.58
C THR A 124 11.77 26.67 17.15
N PRO A 125 11.04 26.02 16.23
CA PRO A 125 11.43 25.99 14.82
C PRO A 125 11.22 27.37 14.16
N PRO A 126 12.14 27.83 13.30
CA PRO A 126 11.99 29.09 12.57
C PRO A 126 10.88 28.99 11.52
N ALA A 127 10.18 30.11 11.33
CA ALA A 127 9.09 30.28 10.37
C ALA A 127 9.54 29.99 8.92
N PRO A 128 8.69 29.37 8.09
CA PRO A 128 8.99 29.19 6.67
C PRO A 128 9.01 30.54 5.92
N PRO A 129 9.91 30.72 4.94
CA PRO A 129 9.96 31.93 4.14
C PRO A 129 8.72 32.04 3.25
N SER A 130 8.06 33.20 3.33
CA SER A 130 6.97 33.61 2.45
C SER A 130 7.45 33.59 1.00
N LEU A 131 6.96 32.62 0.22
CA LEU A 131 7.14 32.60 -1.24
C LEU A 131 6.39 33.79 -1.83
N GLY A 132 7.18 34.75 -2.33
CA GLY A 132 6.69 35.95 -2.99
C GLY A 132 5.79 35.63 -4.17
N SER A 133 4.71 36.41 -4.27
CA SER A 133 3.86 36.56 -5.44
C SER A 133 4.70 36.78 -6.70
N GLN A 134 4.83 35.74 -7.54
CA GLN A 134 5.23 35.94 -8.92
C GLN A 134 4.00 36.33 -9.73
N ALA A 135 4.03 37.58 -10.22
CA ALA A 135 3.10 38.13 -11.17
C ALA A 135 3.09 37.31 -12.47
N ARG A 136 1.87 36.94 -12.89
CA ARG A 136 1.59 36.26 -14.15
C ARG A 136 1.62 37.29 -15.29
N PRO A 137 2.41 37.13 -16.36
CA PRO A 137 2.29 38.00 -17.53
C PRO A 137 1.05 37.65 -18.36
N PRO A 138 0.41 38.63 -19.02
CA PRO A 138 -0.72 38.40 -19.91
C PRO A 138 -0.25 37.71 -21.19
N ARG A 139 -0.98 36.66 -21.58
CA ARG A 139 -0.73 35.86 -22.79
C ARG A 139 -1.48 36.49 -23.96
N THR A 140 -0.76 37.33 -24.72
CA THR A 140 -1.18 37.93 -26.00
C THR A 140 -0.72 37.04 -27.15
N GLY A 141 -1.55 36.90 -28.20
CA GLY A 141 -1.16 36.36 -29.52
C GLY A 141 -1.75 34.97 -29.81
N MET A 142 -2.88 34.84 -30.51
CA MET A 142 -3.03 35.00 -31.97
C MET A 142 -2.39 33.83 -32.73
N PHE A 143 -3.17 32.76 -32.93
CA PHE A 143 -2.91 31.77 -33.99
C PHE A 143 -4.09 31.79 -34.94
N ASP A 144 -3.86 32.49 -36.04
CA ASP A 144 -4.57 32.36 -37.30
C ASP A 144 -3.94 31.15 -38.01
N PHE A 145 -4.70 30.07 -38.20
CA PHE A 145 -4.25 28.92 -38.98
C PHE A 145 -5.26 28.71 -40.10
N ALA A 146 -5.06 29.49 -41.15
CA ALA A 146 -5.69 29.32 -42.44
C ALA A 146 -5.29 27.96 -43.04
N GLU A 147 -6.31 27.18 -43.39
CA GLU A 147 -6.56 26.79 -44.78
C GLU A 147 -5.33 26.35 -45.59
N PHE A 148 -5.15 25.04 -45.71
CA PHE A 148 -4.34 24.45 -46.77
C PHE A 148 -5.03 23.21 -47.32
N ASP A 149 -5.95 23.45 -48.25
CA ASP A 149 -6.36 22.48 -49.26
C ASP A 149 -5.25 22.37 -50.31
N ALA A 150 -4.75 21.16 -50.54
CA ALA A 150 -4.14 20.77 -51.81
C ALA A 150 -4.07 19.25 -51.91
N GLU A 151 -5.04 18.69 -52.63
CA GLU A 151 -4.86 17.45 -53.38
C GLU A 151 -3.58 17.52 -54.22
N HIS A 152 -2.76 16.47 -54.23
CA HIS A 152 -2.10 15.98 -55.45
C HIS A 152 -1.45 14.61 -55.23
N GLY A 153 -1.78 13.68 -56.13
CA GLY A 153 -0.75 12.95 -56.84
C GLY A 153 -0.27 11.64 -56.24
N ALA A 154 -0.89 10.55 -56.71
CA ALA A 154 -0.31 9.22 -56.74
C ALA A 154 1.05 9.19 -57.45
N ILE A 155 2.07 8.56 -56.86
CA ILE A 155 3.14 7.87 -57.59
C ILE A 155 3.52 6.60 -56.81
N ALA A 156 3.29 5.46 -57.45
CA ALA A 156 3.80 4.16 -57.06
C ALA A 156 5.32 4.10 -57.27
N HIS A 157 6.10 3.61 -56.29
CA HIS A 157 7.32 2.89 -56.58
C HIS A 157 7.60 1.79 -55.54
N ARG A 158 7.58 0.59 -56.10
CA ARG A 158 7.97 -0.73 -55.63
C ARG A 158 9.47 -0.75 -55.25
N HIS A 159 9.81 -1.21 -54.06
CA HIS A 159 11.15 -1.73 -53.77
C HIS A 159 11.04 -3.02 -52.96
N THR A 160 11.43 -4.12 -53.61
CA THR A 160 11.65 -5.45 -53.07
C THR A 160 13.13 -5.63 -52.79
N ASN A 161 13.52 -5.83 -51.53
CA ASN A 161 14.78 -6.45 -51.11
C ASN A 161 14.35 -7.71 -50.34
N SER A 162 14.55 -8.97 -50.72
CA SER A 162 15.60 -9.71 -51.46
C SER A 162 16.98 -9.70 -50.80
N SER A 163 17.36 -10.92 -50.35
CA SER A 163 18.68 -11.39 -49.88
C SER A 163 19.06 -10.91 -48.46
N ASP A 164 19.59 -11.74 -47.56
CA ASP A 164 20.57 -12.80 -47.80
C ASP A 164 20.54 -13.86 -46.69
N GLU A 165 20.94 -15.06 -47.08
CA GLU A 165 21.02 -16.27 -46.29
C GLU A 165 22.36 -16.31 -45.55
N ARG A 166 22.37 -16.69 -44.27
CA ARG A 166 23.57 -17.30 -43.66
C ARG A 166 23.21 -18.39 -42.66
N SER A 167 23.16 -19.59 -43.19
CA SER A 167 23.45 -20.84 -42.51
C SER A 167 24.80 -20.77 -41.80
N VAL A 168 24.85 -21.14 -40.52
CA VAL A 168 26.06 -21.65 -39.88
C VAL A 168 25.69 -22.94 -39.13
N SER A 169 26.18 -24.02 -39.69
CA SER A 169 26.12 -25.39 -39.17
C SER A 169 27.08 -25.59 -37.99
N GLY A 170 26.65 -26.40 -37.02
CA GLY A 170 27.35 -27.62 -36.58
C GLY A 170 28.74 -27.55 -35.92
N GLY A 171 28.80 -28.06 -34.67
CA GLY A 171 30.01 -28.54 -33.98
C GLY A 171 29.71 -28.68 -32.48
N GLN A 172 29.15 -29.80 -31.99
CA GLN A 172 29.76 -31.09 -31.66
C GLN A 172 30.88 -31.02 -30.60
N ALA A 173 30.53 -31.56 -29.42
CA ALA A 173 31.32 -32.23 -28.39
C ALA A 173 32.61 -31.58 -27.87
N ASP A 174 32.63 -31.26 -26.57
CA ASP A 174 33.55 -31.97 -25.67
C ASP A 174 33.14 -31.88 -24.19
N LYS A 175 33.23 -33.02 -23.52
CA LYS A 175 33.01 -33.25 -22.10
C LYS A 175 34.40 -33.57 -21.52
N PRO A 176 34.80 -32.97 -20.39
CA PRO A 176 35.39 -33.82 -19.38
C PRO A 176 34.85 -33.53 -17.98
N THR A 177 34.36 -34.60 -17.39
CA THR A 177 34.49 -35.00 -15.99
C THR A 177 35.46 -34.16 -15.17
N ARG A 178 34.96 -33.57 -14.09
CA ARG A 178 35.75 -33.32 -12.88
C ARG A 178 34.96 -33.72 -11.65
N ASP A 179 35.23 -34.94 -11.21
CA ASP A 179 34.98 -35.40 -9.85
C ASP A 179 35.72 -34.50 -8.86
N GLY A 180 35.02 -34.07 -7.81
CA GLY A 180 35.53 -33.28 -6.71
C GLY A 180 34.50 -33.25 -5.58
N PRO A 181 34.75 -33.92 -4.45
CA PRO A 181 33.73 -34.19 -3.43
C PRO A 181 33.79 -33.20 -2.25
N ILE A 182 32.69 -33.18 -1.48
CA ILE A 182 32.55 -32.69 -0.10
C ILE A 182 32.50 -31.17 0.07
N GLY A 183 31.27 -30.65 0.14
CA GLY A 183 30.98 -29.30 0.60
C GLY A 183 29.59 -29.22 1.24
N GLY A 184 29.56 -29.44 2.55
CA GLY A 184 28.61 -28.85 3.51
C GLY A 184 27.15 -28.78 3.12
N ALA A 185 26.37 -29.72 3.65
CA ALA A 185 24.94 -29.57 3.84
C ALA A 185 24.65 -28.31 4.67
N ASP A 186 24.07 -27.29 4.05
CA ASP A 186 23.17 -26.38 4.74
C ASP A 186 21.91 -26.22 3.91
N GLY A 187 20.91 -27.01 4.30
CA GLY A 187 19.63 -27.11 3.63
C GLY A 187 18.75 -25.91 3.95
N SER A 188 18.45 -25.13 2.92
CA SER A 188 17.09 -24.69 2.58
C SER A 188 17.17 -23.70 1.43
N PRO A 189 16.47 -23.99 0.34
CA PRO A 189 15.27 -23.20 0.18
C PRO A 189 14.09 -24.14 0.06
N THR A 190 13.28 -24.18 1.11
CA THR A 190 11.86 -24.42 0.99
C THR A 190 11.32 -23.36 0.04
N GLY A 191 11.41 -23.64 -1.27
CA GLY A 191 10.81 -22.85 -2.32
C GLY A 191 9.32 -22.88 -2.10
N ILE A 192 8.83 -21.93 -1.32
CA ILE A 192 7.41 -21.58 -1.31
C ILE A 192 7.09 -21.35 -2.79
N PRO A 193 6.15 -22.09 -3.40
CA PRO A 193 5.75 -21.82 -4.77
C PRO A 193 5.37 -20.35 -4.79
N THR A 194 6.23 -19.54 -5.41
CA THR A 194 6.07 -18.09 -5.45
C THR A 194 4.85 -17.92 -6.32
N ARG A 195 3.69 -17.78 -5.66
CA ARG A 195 2.37 -17.71 -6.25
C ARG A 195 2.49 -16.75 -7.41
N GLU A 196 2.54 -17.33 -8.62
CA GLU A 196 3.07 -16.69 -9.82
C GLU A 196 2.42 -15.32 -9.92
N ALA A 197 3.22 -14.29 -9.65
CA ALA A 197 2.69 -12.95 -9.46
C ALA A 197 2.06 -12.57 -10.78
N LYS A 198 0.72 -12.55 -10.81
CA LYS A 198 -0.04 -12.28 -12.04
C LYS A 198 0.56 -11.02 -12.67
N PRO A 199 0.92 -11.05 -13.97
CA PRO A 199 1.54 -9.92 -14.62
C PRO A 199 0.72 -8.65 -14.36
N ASP A 200 1.39 -7.57 -13.97
CA ASP A 200 0.73 -6.35 -13.48
C ASP A 200 -0.26 -5.75 -14.51
N TRP A 201 -0.04 -6.01 -15.81
CA TRP A 201 -0.93 -5.59 -16.89
C TRP A 201 -2.32 -6.25 -16.87
N GLN A 202 -2.49 -7.40 -16.21
CA GLN A 202 -3.80 -8.08 -16.11
C GLN A 202 -4.82 -7.23 -15.36
N TRP A 203 -4.38 -6.53 -14.32
CA TRP A 203 -5.25 -5.60 -13.57
C TRP A 203 -5.65 -4.40 -14.41
N THR A 204 -4.73 -3.86 -15.23
CA THR A 204 -5.03 -2.79 -16.18
C THR A 204 -6.15 -3.21 -17.15
N LEU A 205 -6.05 -4.42 -17.73
CA LEU A 205 -7.10 -4.93 -18.63
C LEU A 205 -8.43 -5.15 -17.91
N ALA A 206 -8.41 -5.62 -16.66
CA ALA A 206 -9.62 -5.84 -15.88
C ALA A 206 -10.40 -4.52 -15.66
N LEU A 207 -9.69 -3.42 -15.42
CA LEU A 207 -10.33 -2.10 -15.26
C LEU A 207 -11.01 -1.63 -16.56
N PHE A 208 -10.35 -1.79 -17.72
CA PHE A 208 -10.98 -1.43 -18.99
C PHE A 208 -12.19 -2.32 -19.33
N LYS A 209 -12.11 -3.62 -19.03
CA LYS A 209 -13.25 -4.55 -19.18
C LYS A 209 -14.42 -4.19 -18.27
N ALA A 210 -14.15 -3.56 -17.12
CA ALA A 210 -15.18 -3.02 -16.23
C ALA A 210 -15.79 -1.70 -16.73
N GLY A 211 -15.33 -1.16 -17.88
CA GLY A 211 -15.87 0.04 -18.50
C GLY A 211 -15.19 1.34 -18.05
N HIS A 212 -14.08 1.27 -17.32
CA HIS A 212 -13.33 2.47 -16.94
C HIS A 212 -12.66 3.11 -18.15
N SER A 213 -12.79 4.44 -18.25
CA SER A 213 -12.12 5.24 -19.28
C SER A 213 -10.61 5.33 -19.03
N TRP A 214 -9.85 5.69 -20.06
CA TRP A 214 -8.40 5.87 -19.97
C TRP A 214 -7.97 6.79 -18.81
N ALA A 215 -8.62 7.95 -18.68
CA ALA A 215 -8.33 8.91 -17.62
C ALA A 215 -8.60 8.32 -16.22
N GLU A 216 -9.71 7.60 -16.05
CA GLU A 216 -10.02 6.92 -14.79
C GLU A 216 -8.99 5.84 -14.46
N VAL A 217 -8.58 5.04 -15.45
CA VAL A 217 -7.55 4.01 -15.24
C VAL A 217 -6.22 4.64 -14.84
N THR A 218 -5.79 5.74 -15.48
CA THR A 218 -4.56 6.46 -15.06
C THR A 218 -4.66 6.95 -13.61
N ALA A 219 -5.83 7.47 -13.21
CA ALA A 219 -6.07 7.97 -11.85
C ALA A 219 -6.11 6.84 -10.82
N LEU A 220 -6.82 5.75 -11.11
CA LEU A 220 -6.96 4.58 -10.23
C LEU A 220 -5.63 3.86 -10.03
N ARG A 221 -4.87 3.66 -11.11
CA ARG A 221 -3.56 2.99 -11.07
C ARG A 221 -2.42 3.93 -10.69
N ARG A 222 -2.69 5.23 -10.58
CA ARG A 222 -1.71 6.29 -10.26
C ARG A 222 -0.48 6.25 -11.19
N MET A 223 -0.73 5.99 -12.46
CA MET A 223 0.30 5.88 -13.50
C MET A 223 0.14 7.00 -14.52
N SER A 224 1.27 7.41 -15.09
CA SER A 224 1.30 8.35 -16.21
C SER A 224 0.72 7.73 -17.49
N ASP A 225 0.39 8.60 -18.45
CA ASP A 225 -0.12 8.21 -19.77
C ASP A 225 0.85 7.26 -20.50
N SER A 226 2.17 7.49 -20.38
CA SER A 226 3.22 6.65 -20.96
C SER A 226 3.32 5.28 -20.29
N GLU A 227 3.27 5.23 -18.96
CA GLU A 227 3.33 3.96 -18.20
C GLU A 227 2.09 3.10 -18.48
N LEU A 228 0.91 3.71 -18.59
CA LEU A 228 -0.31 2.99 -18.96
C LEU A 228 -0.21 2.42 -20.39
N ALA A 229 0.32 3.19 -21.33
CA ALA A 229 0.54 2.73 -22.69
C ALA A 229 1.55 1.57 -22.76
N GLU A 230 2.62 1.60 -21.96
CA GLU A 230 3.58 0.50 -21.84
C GLU A 230 2.96 -0.74 -21.22
N SER A 231 2.13 -0.59 -20.18
CA SER A 231 1.37 -1.69 -19.56
C SER A 231 0.44 -2.37 -20.57
N LEU A 232 -0.27 -1.61 -21.40
CA LEU A 232 -1.14 -2.16 -22.45
C LEU A 232 -0.36 -2.76 -23.62
N THR A 233 0.81 -2.20 -23.97
CA THR A 233 1.70 -2.79 -24.97
C THR A 233 2.27 -4.13 -24.49
N ALA A 234 2.64 -4.22 -23.21
CA ALA A 234 3.04 -5.47 -22.57
C ALA A 234 1.89 -6.50 -22.55
N ALA A 235 0.66 -6.06 -22.29
CA ALA A 235 -0.52 -6.91 -22.39
C ALA A 235 -0.71 -7.49 -23.79
N LEU A 236 -0.61 -6.64 -24.83
CA LEU A 236 -0.66 -7.09 -26.22
C LEU A 236 0.46 -8.08 -26.53
N ALA A 237 1.69 -7.82 -26.06
CA ALA A 237 2.83 -8.73 -26.23
C ALA A 237 2.60 -10.09 -25.55
N GLY A 238 1.97 -10.10 -24.37
CA GLY A 238 1.58 -11.30 -23.64
C GLY A 238 0.32 -12.01 -24.16
N GLY A 239 -0.19 -11.64 -25.33
CA GLY A 239 -1.38 -12.26 -25.94
C GLY A 239 -2.73 -11.77 -25.38
N GLY A 240 -2.72 -10.71 -24.57
CA GLY A 240 -3.94 -10.05 -24.11
C GLY A 240 -4.67 -9.33 -25.26
N CYS A 241 -6.00 -9.30 -25.19
CA CYS A 241 -6.82 -8.52 -26.11
C CYS A 241 -7.05 -7.10 -25.55
N VAL A 242 -6.75 -6.09 -26.36
CA VAL A 242 -7.05 -4.69 -26.09
C VAL A 242 -8.06 -4.22 -27.12
N ASP A 243 -9.26 -3.85 -26.67
CA ASP A 243 -10.28 -3.30 -27.56
C ASP A 243 -9.95 -1.85 -27.90
N ARG A 244 -10.12 -1.49 -29.17
CA ARG A 244 -9.92 -0.14 -29.67
C ARG A 244 -10.97 0.84 -29.14
N SER A 245 -12.14 0.33 -28.75
CA SER A 245 -13.20 1.14 -28.10
C SER A 245 -12.71 1.76 -26.79
N TRP A 246 -11.84 1.08 -26.04
CA TRP A 246 -11.26 1.59 -24.79
C TRP A 246 -10.34 2.80 -24.98
N LEU A 247 -9.82 2.97 -26.20
CA LEU A 247 -8.92 4.07 -26.60
C LEU A 247 -9.67 5.22 -27.29
N ALA A 248 -10.99 5.11 -27.43
CA ALA A 248 -11.81 6.22 -27.86
C ALA A 248 -11.97 7.19 -26.68
N SER A 249 -11.60 8.46 -26.88
CA SER A 249 -12.00 9.49 -25.94
C SER A 249 -13.52 9.57 -25.97
N SER A 250 -14.18 9.28 -24.85
CA SER A 250 -15.63 9.49 -24.69
C SER A 250 -16.02 10.97 -24.75
N SER A 251 -15.02 11.85 -24.72
CA SER A 251 -15.14 13.29 -24.93
C SER A 251 -14.48 13.66 -26.24
N ASP A 252 -14.86 14.79 -26.83
CA ASP A 252 -14.29 15.38 -28.06
C ASP A 252 -12.82 15.84 -27.88
N ARG A 253 -12.08 15.18 -26.98
CA ARG A 253 -10.69 15.46 -26.68
C ARG A 253 -9.80 14.66 -27.62
N PRO A 254 -8.75 15.30 -28.17
CA PRO A 254 -7.77 14.59 -28.97
C PRO A 254 -7.14 13.46 -28.15
N ARG A 255 -6.81 12.35 -28.80
CA ARG A 255 -6.14 11.22 -28.15
C ARG A 255 -4.79 11.65 -27.60
N THR A 256 -4.46 11.16 -26.41
CA THR A 256 -3.14 11.36 -25.80
C THR A 256 -2.06 10.62 -26.58
N ALA A 257 -0.79 11.00 -26.38
CA ALA A 257 0.34 10.34 -27.02
C ALA A 257 0.41 8.83 -26.68
N GLY A 258 0.14 8.47 -25.42
CA GLY A 258 0.05 7.08 -24.97
C GLY A 258 -1.05 6.30 -25.66
N GLN A 259 -2.26 6.88 -25.78
CA GLN A 259 -3.35 6.25 -26.53
C GLN A 259 -2.99 6.03 -28.00
N GLN A 260 -2.38 7.03 -28.65
CA GLN A 260 -1.93 6.92 -30.05
C GLN A 260 -0.91 5.79 -30.22
N ARG A 261 0.06 5.68 -29.30
CA ARG A 261 1.06 4.60 -29.29
C ARG A 261 0.39 3.21 -29.25
N VAL A 262 -0.59 3.01 -28.37
CA VAL A 262 -1.33 1.74 -28.29
C VAL A 262 -2.15 1.49 -29.56
N VAL A 263 -2.78 2.50 -30.15
CA VAL A 263 -3.51 2.37 -31.44
C VAL A 263 -2.57 1.94 -32.57
N HIS A 264 -1.38 2.53 -32.66
CA HIS A 264 -0.36 2.12 -33.63
C HIS A 264 0.07 0.67 -33.42
N GLU A 265 0.26 0.26 -32.16
CA GLU A 265 0.64 -1.12 -31.83
C GLU A 265 -0.44 -2.14 -32.18
N ILE A 266 -1.71 -1.83 -31.90
CA ILE A 266 -2.86 -2.67 -32.31
C ILE A 266 -2.86 -2.83 -33.83
N ARG A 267 -2.74 -1.72 -34.58
CA ARG A 267 -2.69 -1.76 -36.05
C ARG A 267 -1.53 -2.60 -36.58
N ARG A 268 -0.34 -2.45 -35.98
CA ARG A 268 0.86 -3.22 -36.33
C ARG A 268 0.63 -4.72 -36.14
N LYS A 269 0.03 -5.12 -35.01
CA LYS A 269 -0.29 -6.53 -34.74
C LYS A 269 -1.39 -7.08 -35.63
N SER A 270 -2.45 -6.30 -35.90
CA SER A 270 -3.52 -6.73 -36.81
C SER A 270 -3.00 -6.98 -38.23
N ALA A 271 -2.10 -6.13 -38.74
CA ALA A 271 -1.47 -6.32 -40.04
C ALA A 271 -0.55 -7.55 -40.10
N ALA A 272 0.10 -7.90 -38.97
CA ALA A 272 0.96 -9.07 -38.88
C ALA A 272 0.17 -10.40 -38.85
N TRP A 273 -1.12 -10.39 -38.50
CA TRP A 273 -1.96 -11.59 -38.47
C TRP A 273 -2.67 -11.89 -39.79
N THR A 274 -2.72 -10.94 -40.72
CA THR A 274 -3.36 -11.11 -42.03
C THR A 274 -2.45 -11.72 -43.10
N ASN A 275 -1.16 -11.88 -42.82
CA ASN A 275 -0.18 -12.55 -43.69
C ASN A 275 0.13 -13.95 -43.16
#